data_AF-A0A3D0NE18-F1
#
_entry.id   AF-A0A3D0NE18-F1
#
_cell.length_a   1.000
_cell.length_b   1.000
_cell.length_c   1.000
_cell.angle_alpha   90.00
_cell.angle_beta   90.00
_cell.angle_gamma   90.00
#
_symmetry.space_group_name_H-M   'P 1'
#
loop_
_entity.id
_entity.type
_entity.pdbx_description
1 polymer ?
#
loop_
_entity_poly.entity_id
_entity_poly.type
_entity_poly.pdbx_seq_one_letter_code
_entity_poly.pdbx_strand_id
1 'polypeptide(L)'
;MGCGATFIARSIDTNVKHLAATLQQAAEHNGTSFVEVYQNCNIFNDGAWKYATDRATKQDNVLELEHGKPLIFGAESNKGIRLNGLNPEVVELGNGIAEDDLLFHDAKSPEPTLAYLLSRMHQPEFPEAIGVFRQIDAPIYDDQLNGQVAAAQEAAPDAQLNDLFNSGNTWEVE
;
A
#
# COMPACT_ATOMS: atom_id res chain seq x y z
N MET A 1 -1.06 6.99 -2.75
CA MET A 1 0.38 7.34 -2.83
C MET A 1 0.64 8.81 -2.50
N GLY A 2 0.02 9.78 -3.19
CA GLY A 2 0.25 11.22 -2.94
C GLY A 2 -0.18 11.75 -1.56
N CYS A 3 -1.04 11.02 -0.84
CA CYS A 3 -1.45 11.33 0.53
C CYS A 3 -0.51 10.79 1.62
N GLY A 4 0.56 10.07 1.27
CA GLY A 4 1.57 9.61 2.23
C GLY A 4 1.19 8.40 3.10
N ALA A 5 0.15 7.63 2.74
CA ALA A 5 -0.18 6.39 3.45
C ALA A 5 1.00 5.40 3.48
N THR A 6 1.19 4.74 4.61
CA THR A 6 2.33 3.83 4.86
C THR A 6 2.01 2.38 4.52
N PHE A 7 0.72 2.04 4.41
CA PHE A 7 0.23 0.82 3.79
C PHE A 7 -0.72 1.15 2.62
N ILE A 8 -0.43 0.62 1.44
CA ILE A 8 -1.21 0.84 0.22
C ILE A 8 -1.39 -0.49 -0.50
N ALA A 9 -2.64 -0.86 -0.76
CA ALA A 9 -2.98 -2.10 -1.47
C ALA A 9 -4.16 -1.91 -2.44
N ARG A 10 -4.28 -2.83 -3.41
CA ARG A 10 -5.46 -2.99 -4.26
C ARG A 10 -5.92 -4.43 -4.20
N SER A 11 -7.22 -4.66 -4.23
CA SER A 11 -7.80 -5.99 -4.34
C SER A 11 -9.10 -5.94 -5.13
N ILE A 12 -9.69 -7.11 -5.37
CA ILE A 12 -10.92 -7.29 -6.12
C ILE A 12 -11.93 -7.99 -5.20
N ASP A 13 -13.17 -7.51 -5.16
CA ASP A 13 -14.26 -7.98 -4.31
C ASP A 13 -14.51 -9.50 -4.42
N THR A 14 -14.48 -10.02 -5.64
CA THR A 14 -14.73 -11.42 -5.99
C THR A 14 -13.52 -12.32 -5.75
N ASN A 15 -12.32 -11.77 -5.57
CA ASN A 15 -11.14 -12.52 -5.16
C ASN A 15 -11.05 -12.62 -3.63
N VAL A 16 -12.03 -13.32 -3.04
CA VAL A 16 -12.29 -13.33 -1.59
C VAL A 16 -11.06 -13.68 -0.74
N LYS A 17 -10.26 -14.68 -1.16
CA LYS A 17 -9.06 -15.09 -0.41
C LYS A 17 -8.00 -13.99 -0.40
N HIS A 18 -7.74 -13.40 -1.56
CA HIS A 18 -6.78 -12.30 -1.70
C HIS A 18 -7.25 -11.06 -0.93
N LEU A 19 -8.52 -10.69 -1.04
CA LEU A 19 -9.09 -9.55 -0.32
C LEU A 19 -8.99 -9.73 1.20
N ALA A 20 -9.37 -10.91 1.72
CA ALA A 20 -9.27 -11.20 3.15
C ALA A 20 -7.83 -11.08 3.66
N ALA A 21 -6.86 -11.68 2.95
CA ALA A 21 -5.45 -11.58 3.31
C ALA A 21 -4.91 -10.15 3.22
N THR A 22 -5.38 -9.36 2.25
CA THR A 22 -5.00 -7.94 2.10
C THR A 22 -5.54 -7.10 3.25
N LEU A 23 -6.81 -7.28 3.61
CA LEU A 23 -7.44 -6.55 4.72
C LEU A 23 -6.85 -6.94 6.08
N GLN A 24 -6.46 -8.20 6.27
CA GLN A 24 -5.75 -8.63 7.46
C GLN A 24 -4.41 -7.89 7.61
N GLN A 25 -3.58 -7.89 6.56
CA GLN A 25 -2.31 -7.15 6.58
C GLN A 25 -2.51 -5.64 6.80
N ALA A 26 -3.56 -5.07 6.21
CA ALA A 26 -3.91 -3.66 6.40
C ALA A 26 -4.30 -3.34 7.85
N ALA A 27 -4.96 -4.28 8.54
CA ALA A 27 -5.38 -4.14 9.93
C ALA A 27 -4.23 -4.36 10.92
N GLU A 28 -3.27 -5.22 10.59
CA GLU A 28 -2.06 -5.47 11.38
C GLU A 28 -1.01 -4.36 11.22
N HIS A 29 -1.15 -3.51 10.20
CA HIS A 29 -0.21 -2.44 9.90
C HIS A 29 -0.30 -1.29 10.90
N ASN A 30 0.84 -0.93 11.50
CA ASN A 30 0.94 0.20 12.42
C ASN A 30 1.16 1.49 11.61
N GLY A 31 0.07 2.15 11.26
CA GLY A 31 0.09 3.39 10.49
C GLY A 31 -1.21 3.62 9.72
N THR A 32 -1.15 4.47 8.68
CA THR A 32 -2.32 4.71 7.83
C THR A 32 -2.37 3.71 6.68
N SER A 33 -3.43 2.91 6.66
CA SER A 33 -3.71 1.92 5.62
C SER A 33 -4.75 2.42 4.62
N PHE A 34 -4.46 2.25 3.33
CA PHE A 34 -5.38 2.50 2.22
C PHE A 34 -5.50 1.24 1.36
N VAL A 35 -6.74 0.75 1.18
CA VAL A 35 -7.04 -0.42 0.34
C VAL A 35 -8.06 -0.02 -0.71
N GLU A 36 -7.66 -0.03 -1.97
CA GLU A 36 -8.57 0.11 -3.11
C GLU A 36 -9.21 -1.24 -3.40
N VAL A 37 -10.55 -1.31 -3.43
CA VAL A 37 -11.27 -2.54 -3.75
C VAL A 37 -12.06 -2.32 -5.02
N TYR A 38 -11.69 -3.04 -6.08
CA TYR A 38 -12.47 -3.09 -7.30
C TYR A 38 -13.73 -3.90 -7.03
N GLN A 39 -14.85 -3.20 -7.04
CA GLN A 39 -16.16 -3.75 -6.80
C GLN A 39 -17.06 -3.47 -8.00
N ASN A 40 -17.70 -4.52 -8.52
CA ASN A 40 -18.66 -4.37 -9.61
C ASN A 40 -19.98 -3.84 -9.05
N CYS A 41 -20.59 -2.87 -9.72
CA CYS A 41 -21.94 -2.45 -9.43
C CYS A 41 -22.87 -2.96 -10.54
N ASN A 42 -23.50 -4.11 -10.32
CA ASN A 42 -24.34 -4.78 -11.33
C ASN A 42 -25.48 -3.89 -11.88
N ILE A 43 -25.92 -2.88 -11.12
CA ILE A 43 -27.02 -2.00 -11.53
C ILE A 43 -26.53 -0.87 -12.45
N PHE A 44 -25.40 -0.24 -12.10
CA PHE A 44 -24.97 1.02 -12.72
C PHE A 44 -23.74 0.90 -13.61
N ASN A 45 -22.91 -0.13 -13.41
CA ASN A 45 -21.65 -0.30 -14.12
C ASN A 45 -21.27 -1.78 -14.20
N ASP A 46 -22.15 -2.58 -14.81
CA ASP A 46 -21.95 -4.01 -14.90
C ASP A 46 -20.80 -4.36 -15.87
N GLY A 47 -19.96 -5.30 -15.45
CA GLY A 47 -18.81 -5.76 -16.25
C GLY A 47 -17.60 -4.84 -16.23
N ALA A 48 -17.58 -3.80 -15.38
CA ALA A 48 -16.50 -2.80 -15.31
C ALA A 48 -15.10 -3.44 -15.14
N TRP A 49 -15.05 -4.55 -14.38
CA TRP A 49 -13.81 -5.25 -14.04
C TRP A 49 -13.77 -6.67 -14.63
N LYS A 50 -14.48 -6.93 -15.74
CA LYS A 50 -14.59 -8.28 -16.29
C LYS A 50 -13.24 -8.88 -16.66
N TYR A 51 -12.32 -8.08 -17.20
CA TYR A 51 -10.96 -8.52 -17.55
C TYR A 51 -10.16 -9.04 -16.34
N ALA A 52 -10.47 -8.58 -15.12
CA ALA A 52 -9.78 -8.94 -13.88
C ALA A 52 -10.57 -9.96 -13.01
N THR A 53 -11.84 -10.21 -13.34
CA THR A 53 -12.73 -11.09 -12.57
C THR A 53 -13.11 -12.37 -13.32
N ASP A 54 -13.11 -12.36 -14.65
CA ASP A 54 -13.46 -13.51 -15.48
C ASP A 54 -12.36 -14.57 -15.42
N ARG A 55 -12.73 -15.81 -15.06
CA ARG A 55 -11.80 -16.93 -14.88
C ARG A 55 -10.95 -17.24 -16.11
N ALA A 56 -11.47 -16.98 -17.30
CA ALA A 56 -10.75 -17.28 -18.54
C ALA A 56 -9.68 -16.23 -18.88
N THR A 57 -9.75 -15.03 -18.31
CA THR A 57 -8.87 -13.92 -18.70
C THR A 57 -8.10 -13.30 -17.53
N LYS A 58 -8.58 -13.48 -16.29
CA LYS A 58 -7.98 -12.90 -15.08
C LYS A 58 -6.47 -13.19 -15.00
N GLN A 59 -6.06 -14.42 -15.22
CA GLN A 59 -4.65 -14.82 -15.04
C GLN A 59 -3.71 -14.09 -16.01
N ASP A 60 -4.18 -13.73 -17.20
CA ASP A 60 -3.41 -12.97 -18.20
C ASP A 60 -3.47 -11.46 -18.01
N ASN A 61 -4.43 -10.98 -17.21
CA ASN A 61 -4.72 -9.56 -17.07
C ASN A 61 -4.44 -9.02 -15.66
N VAL A 62 -4.10 -9.87 -14.70
CA VAL A 62 -3.87 -9.48 -13.30
C VAL A 62 -2.48 -9.90 -12.87
N LEU A 63 -1.75 -8.98 -12.25
CA LEU A 63 -0.45 -9.21 -11.63
C LEU A 63 -0.64 -9.17 -10.11
N GLU A 64 -0.50 -10.32 -9.46
CA GLU A 64 -0.56 -10.40 -8.00
C GLU A 64 0.82 -10.09 -7.41
N LEU A 65 0.92 -8.99 -6.67
CA LEU A 65 2.14 -8.47 -6.09
C LEU A 65 2.50 -9.23 -4.80
N GLU A 66 3.69 -9.80 -4.79
CA GLU A 66 4.25 -10.47 -3.62
C GLU A 66 5.63 -9.92 -3.30
N HIS A 67 5.85 -9.48 -2.06
CA HIS A 67 7.12 -8.89 -1.66
C HIS A 67 8.29 -9.88 -1.83
N GLY A 68 9.37 -9.41 -2.44
CA GLY A 68 10.58 -10.18 -2.70
C GLY A 68 10.47 -11.13 -3.90
N LYS A 69 9.33 -11.16 -4.61
CA LYS A 69 9.15 -12.00 -5.79
C LYS A 69 9.29 -11.19 -7.10
N PRO A 70 9.73 -11.83 -8.20
CA PRO A 70 9.68 -11.22 -9.51
C PRO A 70 8.23 -10.98 -9.94
N LEU A 71 8.01 -9.92 -10.71
CA LEU A 71 6.68 -9.58 -11.23
C LEU A 71 6.32 -10.47 -12.41
N ILE A 72 5.66 -11.60 -12.12
CA ILE A 72 5.25 -12.62 -13.10
C ILE A 72 3.72 -12.73 -13.12
N PHE A 73 3.16 -12.92 -14.31
CA PHE A 73 1.73 -13.13 -14.54
C PHE A 73 1.50 -14.01 -15.80
N GLY A 74 0.24 -14.25 -16.15
CA GLY A 74 -0.15 -15.15 -17.24
C GLY A 74 -0.66 -16.49 -16.72
N ALA A 75 -1.59 -17.12 -17.45
CA ALA A 75 -2.15 -18.43 -17.07
C ALA A 75 -1.07 -19.53 -16.91
N GLU A 76 0.02 -19.41 -17.68
CA GLU A 76 1.18 -20.32 -17.66
C GLU A 76 2.38 -19.74 -16.92
N SER A 77 2.24 -18.61 -16.22
CA SER A 77 3.35 -17.88 -15.58
C SER A 77 4.50 -17.56 -16.56
N ASN A 78 4.14 -17.24 -17.79
CA ASN A 78 5.06 -17.04 -18.91
C ASN A 78 5.26 -15.57 -19.29
N LYS A 79 4.65 -14.62 -18.57
CA LYS A 79 4.84 -13.18 -18.78
C LYS A 79 5.41 -12.53 -17.53
N GLY A 80 6.23 -11.50 -17.73
CA GLY A 80 6.83 -10.75 -16.62
C GLY A 80 6.92 -9.26 -16.92
N ILE A 81 7.20 -8.50 -15.88
CA ILE A 81 7.47 -7.06 -15.99
C ILE A 81 8.97 -6.82 -15.77
N ARG A 82 9.62 -6.13 -16.70
CA ARG A 82 11.00 -5.67 -16.59
C ARG A 82 11.07 -4.15 -16.73
N LEU A 83 12.15 -3.54 -16.24
CA LEU A 83 12.49 -2.15 -16.53
C LEU A 83 13.54 -2.05 -17.64
N ASN A 84 13.24 -1.30 -18.68
CA ASN A 84 14.20 -0.81 -19.66
C ASN A 84 14.52 0.67 -19.33
N GLY A 85 15.56 0.88 -18.52
CA GLY A 85 15.81 2.17 -17.86
C GLY A 85 14.73 2.45 -16.82
N LEU A 86 13.90 3.47 -17.06
CA LEU A 86 12.74 3.80 -16.21
C LEU A 86 11.39 3.39 -16.83
N ASN A 87 11.41 2.78 -18.02
CA ASN A 87 10.19 2.39 -18.72
C ASN A 87 9.89 0.91 -18.41
N PRO A 88 8.72 0.59 -17.82
CA PRO A 88 8.30 -0.79 -17.67
C PRO A 88 7.92 -1.38 -19.03
N GLU A 89 8.18 -2.66 -19.22
CA GLU A 89 7.77 -3.43 -20.39
C GLU A 89 7.29 -4.82 -19.97
N VAL A 90 6.29 -5.34 -20.69
CA VAL A 90 5.86 -6.73 -20.58
C VAL A 90 6.77 -7.58 -21.45
N VAL A 91 7.34 -8.63 -20.88
CA VAL A 91 8.20 -9.59 -21.57
C VAL A 91 7.65 -11.00 -21.42
N GLU A 92 7.93 -11.88 -22.38
CA GLU A 92 7.68 -13.31 -22.25
C GLU A 92 8.92 -13.99 -21.63
N LEU A 93 8.71 -14.82 -20.62
CA LEU A 93 9.76 -15.64 -20.03
C LEU A 93 10.16 -16.75 -21.00
N GLY A 94 11.45 -17.07 -21.04
CA GLY A 94 12.05 -17.93 -22.06
C GLY A 94 12.77 -17.13 -23.15
N ASN A 95 13.34 -17.83 -24.14
CA ASN A 95 14.11 -17.21 -25.23
C ASN A 95 15.24 -16.26 -24.78
N GLY A 96 15.87 -16.55 -23.63
CA GLY A 96 16.98 -15.77 -23.07
C GLY A 96 16.57 -14.74 -22.02
N ILE A 97 15.28 -14.68 -21.63
CA ILE A 97 14.80 -13.89 -20.48
C ILE A 97 14.53 -14.86 -19.32
N ALA A 98 15.27 -14.68 -18.23
CA ALA A 98 15.11 -15.42 -16.98
C ALA A 98 14.31 -14.60 -15.95
N GLU A 99 13.88 -15.25 -14.86
CA GLU A 99 13.17 -14.56 -13.77
C GLU A 99 14.00 -13.44 -13.14
N ASP A 100 15.32 -13.62 -13.07
CA ASP A 100 16.27 -12.63 -12.53
C ASP A 100 16.39 -11.36 -13.39
N ASP A 101 15.93 -11.41 -14.64
CA ASP A 101 15.87 -10.23 -15.52
C ASP A 101 14.62 -9.37 -15.25
N LEU A 102 13.69 -9.84 -14.42
CA LEU A 102 12.44 -9.14 -14.13
C LEU A 102 12.60 -8.13 -13.01
N LEU A 103 11.64 -7.21 -12.92
CA LEU A 103 11.51 -6.33 -11.78
C LEU A 103 11.04 -7.14 -10.58
N PHE A 104 11.71 -6.99 -9.43
CA PHE A 104 11.31 -7.61 -8.17
C PHE A 104 10.49 -6.63 -7.35
N HIS A 105 9.41 -7.13 -6.74
CA HIS A 105 8.54 -6.30 -5.94
C HIS A 105 9.12 -6.03 -4.55
N ASP A 106 9.26 -4.76 -4.21
CA ASP A 106 9.66 -4.32 -2.87
C ASP A 106 8.60 -3.41 -2.24
N ALA A 107 7.65 -4.02 -1.51
CA ALA A 107 6.67 -3.30 -0.72
C ALA A 107 7.29 -2.54 0.47
N LYS A 108 8.49 -2.91 0.91
CA LYS A 108 9.19 -2.34 2.07
C LYS A 108 10.13 -1.18 1.70
N SER A 109 10.26 -0.86 0.41
CA SER A 109 11.11 0.24 -0.05
C SER A 109 10.69 1.57 0.56
N PRO A 110 11.60 2.31 1.24
CA PRO A 110 11.31 3.65 1.74
C PRO A 110 10.93 4.61 0.61
N GLU A 111 11.52 4.44 -0.57
CA GLU A 111 11.21 5.27 -1.74
C GLU A 111 9.91 4.81 -2.41
N PRO A 112 8.93 5.71 -2.62
CA PRO A 112 7.62 5.34 -3.13
C PRO A 112 7.60 5.06 -4.65
N THR A 113 8.72 5.21 -5.35
CA THR A 113 8.80 5.16 -6.83
C THR A 113 8.25 3.86 -7.42
N LEU A 114 8.61 2.70 -6.85
CA LEU A 114 8.13 1.41 -7.33
C LEU A 114 6.61 1.28 -7.14
N ALA A 115 6.11 1.61 -5.96
CA ALA A 115 4.68 1.59 -5.69
C ALA A 115 3.90 2.55 -6.61
N TYR A 116 4.49 3.69 -6.98
CA TYR A 116 3.89 4.63 -7.95
C TYR A 116 3.81 4.01 -9.34
N LEU A 117 4.90 3.42 -9.82
CA LEU A 117 4.97 2.74 -11.11
C LEU A 117 3.94 1.62 -11.20
N LEU A 118 3.89 0.74 -10.19
CA LEU A 118 2.95 -0.38 -10.12
C LEU A 118 1.49 0.09 -10.04
N SER A 119 1.20 1.14 -9.27
CA SER A 119 -0.18 1.63 -9.10
C SER A 119 -0.84 2.13 -10.39
N ARG A 120 -0.03 2.44 -11.41
CA ARG A 120 -0.46 2.93 -12.73
C ARG A 120 -0.51 1.85 -13.80
N MET A 121 -0.18 0.60 -13.46
CA MET A 121 -0.32 -0.53 -14.38
C MET A 121 -1.79 -0.93 -14.47
N HIS A 122 -2.34 -0.81 -15.69
CA HIS A 122 -3.73 -1.09 -16.00
C HIS A 122 -3.83 -1.73 -17.39
N GLN A 123 -4.88 -2.54 -17.58
CA GLN A 123 -5.24 -3.09 -18.88
C GLN A 123 -5.68 -1.98 -19.86
N PRO A 124 -5.38 -2.08 -21.17
CA PRO A 124 -4.74 -3.21 -21.85
C PRO A 124 -3.21 -3.19 -21.95
N GLU A 125 -2.55 -2.08 -21.65
CA GLU A 125 -1.11 -1.93 -21.86
C GLU A 125 -0.28 -2.76 -20.86
N PHE A 126 -0.77 -2.92 -19.64
CA PHE A 126 -0.15 -3.70 -18.57
C PHE A 126 -1.19 -4.61 -17.88
N PRO A 127 -0.78 -5.64 -17.13
CA PRO A 127 -1.69 -6.30 -16.21
C PRO A 127 -2.14 -5.32 -15.11
N GLU A 128 -3.36 -5.52 -14.62
CA GLU A 128 -3.89 -4.84 -13.45
C GLU A 128 -3.18 -5.36 -12.19
N ALA A 129 -2.41 -4.51 -11.54
CA ALA A 129 -1.65 -4.88 -10.35
C ALA A 129 -2.57 -4.96 -9.12
N ILE A 130 -2.55 -6.07 -8.40
CA ILE A 130 -3.25 -6.25 -7.11
C ILE A 130 -2.28 -6.73 -6.04
N GLY A 131 -2.64 -6.54 -4.77
CA GLY A 131 -1.80 -6.86 -3.62
C GLY A 131 -1.27 -5.62 -2.93
N VAL A 132 -0.25 -5.79 -2.10
CA VAL A 132 0.33 -4.70 -1.30
C VAL A 132 1.39 -3.99 -2.13
N PHE A 133 1.15 -2.75 -2.53
CA PHE A 133 2.13 -1.92 -3.24
C PHE A 133 3.21 -1.39 -2.30
N ARG A 134 2.82 -1.04 -1.08
CA ARG A 134 3.69 -0.40 -0.09
C ARG A 134 3.24 -0.79 1.32
N GLN A 135 4.19 -1.08 2.19
CA GLN A 135 3.98 -1.35 3.60
C GLN A 135 5.27 -1.02 4.37
N ILE A 136 5.45 0.25 4.74
CA ILE A 136 6.66 0.71 5.43
C ILE A 136 6.38 1.13 6.86
N ASP A 137 7.38 1.00 7.71
CA ASP A 137 7.34 1.59 9.04
C ASP A 137 7.67 3.08 8.96
N ALA A 138 6.86 3.90 9.60
CA ALA A 138 7.08 5.34 9.73
C ALA A 138 6.50 5.82 11.06
N PRO A 139 6.91 7.01 11.55
CA PRO A 139 6.36 7.54 12.79
C PRO A 139 4.84 7.66 12.75
N ILE A 140 4.19 7.19 13.81
CA ILE A 140 2.74 7.17 13.96
C ILE A 140 2.34 8.39 14.79
N TYR A 141 1.32 9.10 14.33
CA TYR A 141 0.87 10.34 14.99
C TYR A 141 0.54 10.12 16.47
N ASP A 142 -0.21 9.06 16.79
CA ASP A 142 -0.63 8.77 18.16
C ASP A 142 0.56 8.47 19.07
N ASP A 143 1.51 7.65 18.63
CA ASP A 143 2.74 7.35 19.38
C ASP A 143 3.56 8.63 19.64
N GLN A 144 3.70 9.49 18.62
CA GLN A 144 4.44 10.74 18.76
C GLN A 144 3.75 11.73 19.71
N LEU A 145 2.42 11.82 19.66
CA LEU A 145 1.65 12.68 20.55
C LEU A 145 1.73 12.18 21.99
N ASN A 146 1.48 10.89 22.22
CA ASN A 146 1.55 10.29 23.55
C ASN A 146 2.97 10.33 24.13
N GLY A 147 3.98 10.16 23.28
CA GLY A 147 5.39 10.36 23.67
C GLY A 147 5.68 11.78 24.16
N GLN A 148 5.13 12.81 23.51
CA GLN A 148 5.26 14.19 23.97
C GLN A 148 4.58 14.43 25.32
N VAL A 149 3.38 13.87 25.51
CA VAL A 149 2.66 13.96 26.80
C VAL A 149 3.45 13.30 27.92
N ALA A 150 3.96 12.08 27.70
CA ALA A 150 4.76 11.36 28.67
C ALA A 150 6.04 12.12 29.04
N ALA A 151 6.75 12.66 28.05
CA ALA A 151 7.96 13.46 28.29
C ALA A 151 7.66 14.73 29.12
N ALA A 152 6.53 15.40 28.87
CA ALA A 152 6.12 16.57 29.65
C ALA A 152 5.79 16.21 31.12
N GLN A 153 5.14 15.06 31.34
CA GLN A 153 4.84 14.56 32.69
C GLN A 153 6.12 14.15 33.44
N GLU A 154 7.08 13.52 32.77
CA GLU A 154 8.36 13.13 33.36
C GLU A 154 9.21 14.35 33.75
N ALA A 155 9.20 15.41 32.93
CA ALA A 155 9.92 16.64 33.21
C ALA A 155 9.37 17.41 34.43
N ALA A 156 8.10 17.21 34.78
CA ALA A 156 7.42 17.93 35.86
C ALA A 156 6.41 17.01 36.60
N PRO A 157 6.88 15.99 37.34
CA PRO A 157 6.04 14.93 37.90
C PRO A 157 5.07 15.42 38.98
N ASP A 158 5.42 16.50 39.68
CA ASP A 158 4.62 17.08 40.77
C ASP A 158 3.81 18.31 40.33
N ALA A 159 3.86 18.70 39.05
CA ALA A 159 3.20 19.91 38.58
C ALA A 159 1.67 19.83 38.72
N GLN A 160 1.08 20.77 39.45
CA GLN A 160 -0.36 20.92 39.51
C GLN A 160 -0.84 21.92 38.46
N LEU A 161 -2.04 21.70 37.93
CA LEU A 161 -2.65 22.60 36.95
C LEU A 161 -2.77 24.04 37.48
N ASN A 162 -3.05 24.19 38.78
CA ASN A 162 -3.08 25.51 39.43
C ASN A 162 -1.72 26.19 39.45
N ASP A 163 -0.63 25.46 39.63
CA ASP A 163 0.72 26.05 39.61
C ASP A 163 1.05 26.55 38.20
N LEU A 164 0.61 25.84 37.17
CA LEU A 164 0.77 26.27 35.78
C LEU A 164 -0.02 27.55 35.48
N PHE A 165 -1.30 27.62 35.88
CA PHE A 165 -2.11 28.83 35.70
C PHE A 165 -1.56 30.05 36.46
N ASN A 166 -0.90 29.82 37.60
CA ASN A 166 -0.30 30.88 38.41
C ASN A 166 1.19 31.13 38.12
N SER A 167 1.79 30.42 37.16
CA SER A 167 3.22 30.58 36.81
C SER A 167 3.53 31.86 36.02
N GLY A 168 2.51 32.51 35.47
CA GLY A 168 2.61 33.78 34.74
C GLY A 168 2.48 35.01 35.64
N ASN A 169 2.47 36.20 35.03
CA ASN A 169 2.19 37.44 35.75
C ASN A 169 0.69 37.52 36.10
N THR A 170 0.34 37.13 37.32
CA THR A 170 -1.00 37.29 37.89
C THR A 170 -1.07 38.55 38.76
N TRP A 171 -2.28 39.10 38.94
CA TRP A 171 -2.54 40.16 39.90
C TRP A 171 -3.81 39.83 40.68
N GLU A 172 -3.84 40.22 41.96
CA GLU A 172 -5.03 40.12 42.80
C GLU A 172 -5.84 41.41 42.69
N VAL A 173 -7.17 41.30 42.68
CA VAL A 173 -8.09 42.44 42.66
C VAL A 173 -8.80 42.49 44.01
N GLU A 174 -8.71 43.63 44.71
CA GLU A 174 -9.44 43.95 45.94
C GLU A 174 -10.68 44.81 45.65
#